data_AF-A0A6A6X219-F1
#
_entry.id   AF-A0A6A6X219-F1
#
_cell.length_a   1.000
_cell.length_b   1.000
_cell.length_c   1.000
_cell.angle_alpha   90.00
_cell.angle_beta   90.00
_cell.angle_gamma   90.00
#
_symmetry.space_group_name_H-M   'P 1'
#
loop_
_entity.id
_entity.type
_entity.pdbx_description
1 polymer ?
#
loop_
_entity_poly.entity_id
_entity_poly.type
_entity_poly.pdbx_seq_one_letter_code
_entity_poly.pdbx_strand_id
1 'polypeptide(L)' 'MSTPSTPPPPRHRYLSRDERLQAQTLHLAGHTQTFIANLLGFSRRQVAYAITSNRVTLKKRSGRPRNLTDA' A
#
# COMPACT_ATOMS: atom_id res chain seq x y z
N MET A 1 33.83 2.10 24.05
CA MET A 1 33.59 1.25 22.87
C MET A 1 32.27 1.69 22.26
N SER A 2 32.28 2.24 21.04
CA SER A 2 31.08 2.74 20.37
C SER A 2 30.49 1.63 19.50
N THR A 3 29.20 1.32 19.69
CA THR A 3 28.50 0.29 18.90
C THR A 3 28.14 0.84 17.50
N PRO A 4 28.19 0.00 16.45
CA PRO A 4 27.77 0.43 15.11
C PRO A 4 26.25 0.66 15.10
N SER A 5 25.82 1.87 14.73
CA SER A 5 24.41 2.23 14.57
C SER A 5 23.92 1.71 13.22
N THR A 6 23.02 0.72 13.22
CA THR A 6 22.38 0.19 12.01
C THR A 6 21.35 1.19 11.48
N PRO A 7 21.38 1.57 10.18
CA PRO A 7 20.39 2.47 9.61
C PRO A 7 18.98 1.83 9.66
N PRO A 8 17.92 2.63 9.90
CA PRO A 8 16.57 2.11 9.95
C PRO A 8 16.17 1.52 8.59
N PRO A 9 15.37 0.43 8.57
CA PRO A 9 14.95 -0.19 7.32
C PRO A 9 14.11 0.79 6.48
N PRO A 10 14.18 0.69 5.13
CA PRO A 10 13.39 1.53 4.24
C PRO A 10 11.90 1.45 4.61
N ARG A 11 11.28 2.59 4.90
CA ARG A 11 9.85 2.64 5.24
C ARG A 11 9.04 2.33 3.99
N HIS A 12 8.35 1.20 4.00
CA HIS A 12 7.47 0.81 2.91
C HIS A 12 6.24 1.73 2.86
N ARG A 13 6.18 2.64 1.88
CA ARG A 13 5.04 3.54 1.64
C ARG A 13 3.92 2.77 0.92
N TYR A 14 2.73 2.72 1.50
CA TYR A 14 1.54 2.16 0.85
C TYR A 14 0.75 3.27 0.14
N LEU A 15 0.04 2.89 -0.92
CA LEU A 15 -0.94 3.77 -1.56
C LEU A 15 -2.07 4.10 -0.57
N SER A 16 -2.31 5.38 -0.38
CA SER A 16 -3.48 5.95 0.29
C SER A 16 -4.77 5.67 -0.51
N ARG A 17 -5.91 6.03 0.07
CA ARG A 17 -7.22 5.87 -0.59
C ARG A 17 -7.28 6.65 -1.90
N ASP A 18 -6.81 7.90 -1.90
CA ASP A 18 -6.94 8.80 -3.04
C ASP A 18 -5.98 8.39 -4.16
N GLU A 19 -4.74 8.00 -3.82
CA GLU A 19 -3.79 7.47 -4.80
C GLU A 19 -4.28 6.17 -5.44
N ARG A 20 -5.02 5.33 -4.70
CA ARG A 20 -5.68 4.13 -5.26
C ARG A 20 -6.80 4.49 -6.23
N LEU A 21 -7.62 5.47 -5.85
CA LEU A 21 -8.71 5.93 -6.71
C LEU A 21 -8.15 6.53 -8.00
N GLN A 22 -7.09 7.34 -7.90
CA GLN A 22 -6.37 7.89 -9.04
C GLN A 22 -5.77 6.79 -9.93
N ALA A 23 -5.13 5.76 -9.36
CA ALA A 23 -4.59 4.63 -10.12
C ALA A 23 -5.68 3.87 -10.89
N GLN A 24 -6.85 3.66 -10.27
CA GLN A 24 -8.00 3.02 -10.92
C GLN A 24 -8.56 3.89 -12.05
N THR A 25 -8.78 5.18 -11.80
CA THR A 25 -9.26 6.12 -12.83
C THR A 25 -8.33 6.17 -14.03
N LEU A 26 -7.02 6.26 -13.80
CA LEU A 26 -6.02 6.27 -14.88
C LEU A 26 -5.99 4.95 -15.66
N HIS A 27 -6.20 3.83 -14.98
CA HIS A 27 -6.28 2.53 -15.65
C HIS A 27 -7.53 2.42 -16.53
N LEU A 28 -8.68 2.90 -16.03
CA LEU A 28 -9.93 2.96 -16.81
C LEU A 28 -9.82 3.91 -18.01
N ALA A 29 -9.01 4.96 -17.89
CA ALA A 29 -8.66 5.85 -19.00
C ALA A 29 -7.68 5.22 -20.02
N GLY A 30 -7.27 3.96 -19.82
CA GLY A 30 -6.42 3.22 -20.76
C GLY A 30 -4.91 3.34 -20.52
N HIS A 31 -4.48 3.99 -19.43
CA HIS A 31 -3.05 4.08 -19.13
C HIS A 31 -2.48 2.75 -18.62
N THR A 32 -1.23 2.49 -18.98
CA THR A 32 -0.50 1.29 -18.57
C THR A 32 -0.08 1.36 -17.10
N GLN A 33 0.06 0.20 -16.46
CA GLN A 33 0.50 0.12 -15.05
C GLN A 33 1.88 0.77 -14.83
N THR A 34 2.78 0.67 -15.80
CA THR A 34 4.12 1.27 -15.75
C THR A 34 4.06 2.79 -15.82
N PHE A 35 3.21 3.34 -16.68
CA PHE A 35 2.95 4.79 -16.72
C PHE A 35 2.40 5.30 -15.39
N ILE A 36 1.38 4.63 -14.86
CA ILE A 36 0.74 5.02 -13.58
C ILE A 36 1.73 4.92 -12.41
N ALA A 37 2.56 3.87 -12.39
CA ALA A 37 3.60 3.68 -11.38
C ALA A 37 4.62 4.83 -11.37
N ASN A 38 5.06 5.24 -12.57
CA ASN A 38 5.99 6.36 -12.72
C ASN A 38 5.35 7.69 -12.32
N LEU A 39 4.09 7.92 -12.72
CA LEU A 39 3.35 9.14 -12.39
C LEU A 39 3.11 9.30 -10.89
N LEU A 40 2.74 8.22 -10.19
CA LEU A 40 2.42 8.25 -8.77
C LEU A 40 3.64 8.01 -7.86
N GLY A 41 4.78 7.60 -8.42
CA GLY A 41 6.00 7.30 -7.66
C GLY A 41 5.91 6.02 -6.81
N PHE A 42 5.16 5.02 -7.29
CA PHE A 42 4.99 3.73 -6.61
C PHE A 42 5.53 2.58 -7.46
N SER A 43 5.72 1.42 -6.84
CA SER A 43 6.12 0.23 -7.60
C SER A 43 4.98 -0.25 -8.50
N ARG A 44 5.34 -0.83 -9.65
CA ARG A 44 4.37 -1.48 -10.55
C ARG A 44 3.50 -2.52 -9.84
N ARG A 45 4.07 -3.27 -8.88
CA ARG A 45 3.33 -4.26 -8.08
C ARG A 45 2.24 -3.60 -7.22
N GLN A 46 2.53 -2.47 -6.59
CA GLN A 46 1.54 -1.76 -5.77
C GLN A 46 0.40 -1.21 -6.62
N VAL A 47 0.72 -0.65 -7.78
CA VAL A 47 -0.28 -0.16 -8.74
C VAL A 47 -1.13 -1.30 -9.29
N ALA A 48 -0.51 -2.42 -9.68
CA ALA A 48 -1.23 -3.59 -10.14
C ALA A 48 -2.21 -4.11 -9.07
N TYR A 49 -1.77 -4.16 -7.81
CA TYR A 49 -2.65 -4.55 -6.70
C TYR A 49 -3.80 -3.55 -6.46
N ALA A 50 -3.55 -2.25 -6.58
CA ALA A 50 -4.59 -1.23 -6.43
C ALA A 50 -5.65 -1.30 -7.53
N ILE A 51 -5.22 -1.60 -8.75
CA ILE A 51 -6.10 -1.77 -9.92
C ILE A 51 -6.94 -3.06 -9.79
N THR A 52 -6.33 -4.18 -9.42
CA THR A 52 -7.04 -5.47 -9.33
C THR A 52 -7.91 -5.59 -8.07
N SER A 53 -7.66 -4.77 -7.05
CA SER A 53 -8.47 -4.75 -5.85
C SER A 53 -9.81 -4.07 -6.12
N ASN A 54 -10.92 -4.82 -6.01
CA ASN A 54 -12.28 -4.27 -6.06
C ASN A 54 -12.59 -3.26 -4.92
N ARG A 55 -11.65 -3.01 -4.00
CA ARG A 55 -11.84 -2.13 -2.84
C ARG A 55 -10.84 -0.98 -2.89
N VAL A 56 -11.37 0.23 -3.05
CA VAL A 56 -10.58 1.47 -2.94
C VAL A 56 -9.98 1.60 -1.53
N THR A 57 -10.78 1.29 -0.50
CA THR A 57 -10.31 1.32 0.90
C THR A 57 -9.60 0.04 1.31
N LEU A 58 -8.48 0.17 2.01
CA LEU A 58 -7.79 -0.95 2.64
C LEU A 58 -8.73 -1.69 3.61
N LYS A 59 -8.69 -3.03 3.57
CA LYS A 59 -9.33 -3.84 4.62
C LYS A 59 -8.65 -3.54 5.94
N LYS A 60 -9.42 -3.09 6.94
CA LYS A 60 -8.92 -2.91 8.31
C LYS A 60 -8.35 -4.24 8.81
N ARG A 61 -7.12 -4.22 9.32
CA ARG A 61 -6.51 -5.42 9.93
C ARG A 61 -7.30 -5.73 11.20
N SER A 62 -7.68 -7.00 11.37
CA SER A 62 -8.11 -7.50 12.68
C SER A 62 -6.91 -7.40 13.61
N GLY A 63 -7.03 -6.62 14.68
CA GLY A 63 -5.99 -6.56 15.71
C GLY A 63 -5.80 -7.91 16.38
N ARG A 64 -4.81 -7.99 17.28
CA ARG A 64 -4.67 -9.16 18.16
C ARG A 64 -5.96 -9.33 18.97
N PRO A 65 -6.60 -10.51 18.99
CA PRO A 65 -7.75 -10.75 19.85
C PRO A 65 -7.38 -10.50 21.31
N ARG A 66 -8.32 -9.97 22.11
CA ARG A 66 -8.15 -9.85 23.56
C ARG A 66 -8.08 -11.25 24.16
N ASN A 67 -7.22 -11.43 25.17
CA ASN A 67 -7.17 -12.67 25.94
C ASN A 67 -8.56 -12.95 26.53
N LEU A 68 -8.98 -14.21 26.47
CA LEU A 68 -10.22 -14.71 27.05
C LEU A 68 -10.11 -14.54 28.57
N THR A 69 -10.90 -13.63 29.16
CA THR A 69 -11.18 -13.64 30.60
C THR A 69 -12.44 -14.46 30.77
N ASP A 70 -12.32 -15.66 31.36
CA ASP A 70 -13.47 -16.43 31.83
C ASP A 70 -14.24 -15.60 32.87
N ALA A 71 -15.56 -15.58 32.74
CA ALA A 71 -16.50 -14.88 33.61
C ALA A 71 -17.06 -15.81 34.69
#